data_AF-I1YEL5-F1
#
_entry.id   AF-I1YEL5-F1
#
_cell.length_a   1.000
_cell.length_b   1.000
_cell.length_c   1.000
_cell.angle_alpha   90.00
_cell.angle_beta   90.00
_cell.angle_gamma   90.00
#
_symmetry.space_group_name_H-M   'P 1'
#
loop_
_entity.id
_entity.type
_entity.pdbx_description
1 polymer ?
#
loop_
_entity_poly.entity_id
_entity_poly.type
_entity_poly.pdbx_seq_one_letter_code
_entity_poly.pdbx_strand_id
1 'polypeptide(L)'
;MDSIALIFAAFLNTLTQPVQDHLFDSLGLMVEAKVVAYQSQQIDYQYQRWLINHDSVCQQKKSQLINSYSDCTIAAKQFFQATCNHLQLPNRRDRYFLLHKNMYCHAAVSYTPVIASIDRLSETESEILEAKQACAMLTLKAGRTASNAVEKSRKEACAYAQQIRDKYNQP
;
A
#
# COMPACT_ATOMS: atom_id res chain seq x y z
N MET A 1 -9.24 25.75 2.72
CA MET A 1 -10.15 24.63 3.06
C MET A 1 -9.79 23.49 2.13
N ASP A 2 -9.35 22.37 2.67
CA ASP A 2 -8.90 21.22 1.90
C ASP A 2 -10.08 20.57 1.18
N SER A 3 -10.10 20.65 -0.15
CA SER A 3 -11.17 20.11 -1.01
C SER A 3 -11.42 18.61 -0.75
N ILE A 4 -10.41 17.89 -0.27
CA ILE A 4 -10.49 16.46 0.04
C ILE A 4 -11.29 16.21 1.32
N ALA A 5 -11.12 17.06 2.34
CA ALA A 5 -11.86 16.96 3.59
C ALA A 5 -13.37 17.21 3.38
N LEU A 6 -13.73 18.09 2.44
CA LEU A 6 -15.12 18.35 2.06
C LEU A 6 -15.78 17.14 1.39
N ILE A 7 -15.06 16.45 0.50
CA ILE A 7 -15.57 15.25 -0.19
C ILE A 7 -15.76 14.10 0.81
N PHE A 8 -14.79 13.88 1.71
CA PHE A 8 -14.92 12.87 2.76
C PHE A 8 -16.08 13.18 3.71
N ALA A 9 -16.26 14.44 4.12
CA ALA A 9 -17.40 14.85 4.93
C ALA A 9 -18.75 14.65 4.22
N ALA A 10 -18.83 14.97 2.92
CA ALA A 10 -20.02 14.72 2.11
C ALA A 10 -20.34 13.22 2.04
N PHE A 11 -19.32 12.38 1.84
CA PHE A 11 -19.47 10.93 1.88
C PHE A 11 -20.00 10.44 3.24
N LEU A 12 -19.43 10.90 4.36
CA LEU A 12 -19.90 10.55 5.70
C LEU A 12 -21.38 10.94 5.91
N ASN A 13 -21.82 12.08 5.36
CA ASN A 13 -23.22 12.47 5.40
C ASN A 13 -24.13 11.46 4.68
N THR A 14 -23.71 10.88 3.55
CA THR A 14 -24.50 9.86 2.85
C THR A 14 -24.67 8.57 3.67
N LEU A 15 -23.67 8.20 4.48
CA LEU A 15 -23.75 7.02 5.35
C LEU A 15 -24.71 7.19 6.53
N THR A 16 -25.05 8.44 6.86
CA THR A 16 -25.87 8.78 8.03
C THR A 16 -27.31 9.14 7.69
N GLN A 17 -27.65 9.23 6.40
CA GLN A 17 -29.03 9.46 5.95
C GLN A 17 -29.71 8.13 5.59
N PRO A 18 -30.90 7.86 6.13
CA PRO A 18 -31.69 6.71 5.71
C PRO A 18 -32.14 6.92 4.28
N VAL A 19 -31.63 6.10 3.36
CA VAL A 19 -32.06 6.11 1.96
C VAL A 19 -33.43 5.43 1.87
N GLN A 20 -34.43 6.13 1.33
CA GLN A 20 -35.72 5.54 0.95
C GLN A 20 -35.53 4.72 -0.33
N ASP A 21 -34.92 3.54 -0.29
CA ASP A 21 -34.79 2.68 -1.47
C ASP A 21 -35.16 1.21 -1.24
N HIS A 22 -35.54 0.58 -2.35
CA HIS A 22 -36.27 -0.68 -2.49
C HIS A 22 -35.77 -1.84 -1.60
N LEU A 23 -36.71 -2.71 -1.18
CA LEU A 23 -36.50 -3.82 -0.24
C LEU A 23 -35.24 -4.69 -0.50
N PHE A 24 -34.80 -4.85 -1.75
CA PHE A 24 -33.60 -5.63 -2.09
C PHE A 24 -32.28 -4.94 -1.70
N ASP A 25 -32.19 -3.61 -1.81
CA ASP A 25 -31.04 -2.85 -1.29
C ASP A 25 -31.03 -2.87 0.24
N SER A 26 -32.19 -2.84 0.90
CA SER A 26 -32.26 -2.93 2.37
C SER A 26 -31.70 -4.24 2.96
N LEU A 27 -31.65 -5.31 2.16
CA LEU A 27 -31.13 -6.63 2.56
C LEU A 27 -29.64 -6.82 2.19
N GLY A 28 -29.06 -5.91 1.42
CA GLY A 28 -27.66 -5.98 0.97
C GLY A 28 -27.35 -7.20 0.13
N LEU A 29 -28.31 -7.71 -0.64
CA LEU A 29 -28.12 -8.92 -1.43
C LEU A 29 -27.35 -8.68 -2.72
N MET A 30 -27.26 -7.44 -3.20
CA MET A 30 -26.50 -7.06 -4.39
C MET A 30 -25.08 -6.62 -4.01
N VAL A 31 -24.14 -6.85 -4.92
CA VAL A 31 -22.78 -6.31 -4.79
C VAL A 31 -22.83 -4.83 -5.13
N GLU A 32 -22.46 -3.98 -4.17
CA GLU A 32 -22.31 -2.55 -4.39
C GLU A 32 -20.83 -2.21 -4.57
N ALA A 33 -20.53 -1.34 -5.53
CA ALA A 33 -19.19 -0.78 -5.72
C ALA A 33 -19.18 0.69 -5.28
N LYS A 34 -18.14 1.09 -4.55
CA LYS A 34 -17.89 2.47 -4.14
C LYS A 34 -16.48 2.89 -4.56
N VAL A 35 -16.34 4.17 -4.90
CA VAL A 35 -15.06 4.83 -5.10
C VAL A 35 -15.04 6.05 -4.19
N VAL A 36 -14.07 6.12 -3.29
CA VAL A 36 -13.96 7.19 -2.30
C VAL A 36 -12.59 7.86 -2.40
N ALA A 37 -12.58 9.19 -2.46
CA ALA A 37 -11.37 9.97 -2.37
C ALA A 37 -10.95 10.16 -0.90
N TYR A 38 -9.74 9.73 -0.55
CA TYR A 38 -9.19 9.87 0.81
C TYR A 38 -7.67 10.01 0.74
N GLN A 39 -7.09 11.02 1.39
CA GLN A 39 -5.64 11.30 1.42
C GLN A 39 -4.97 11.22 0.03
N SER A 40 -5.56 11.88 -0.97
CA SER A 40 -5.08 11.88 -2.36
C SER A 40 -5.09 10.51 -3.07
N GLN A 41 -5.71 9.49 -2.47
CA GLN A 41 -5.98 8.20 -3.11
C GLN A 41 -7.45 8.08 -3.50
N GLN A 42 -7.70 7.39 -4.62
CA GLN A 42 -9.02 6.89 -4.98
C GLN A 42 -9.08 5.43 -4.52
N ILE A 43 -9.92 5.16 -3.53
CA ILE A 43 -10.10 3.83 -2.96
C ILE A 43 -11.38 3.25 -3.57
N ASP A 44 -11.22 2.33 -4.51
CA ASP A 44 -12.29 1.48 -5.00
C ASP A 44 -12.46 0.26 -4.10
N TYR A 45 -13.70 -0.10 -3.79
CA TYR A 45 -14.03 -1.34 -3.08
C TYR A 45 -15.46 -1.76 -3.38
N GLN A 46 -15.74 -3.03 -3.16
CA GLN A 46 -17.05 -3.64 -3.25
C GLN A 46 -17.47 -4.17 -1.88
N TYR A 47 -18.77 -4.19 -1.64
CA TYR A 47 -19.34 -4.86 -0.48
C TYR A 47 -20.66 -5.54 -0.83
N GLN A 48 -21.02 -6.54 -0.03
CA GLN A 48 -22.29 -7.24 -0.09
C GLN A 48 -22.67 -7.64 1.33
N ARG A 49 -23.96 -7.56 1.69
CA ARG A 49 -24.48 -7.85 3.04
C ARG A 49 -23.71 -7.12 4.14
N TRP A 50 -23.25 -5.93 3.79
CA TRP A 50 -22.50 -4.99 4.61
C TRP A 50 -21.20 -5.57 5.12
N LEU A 51 -20.59 -6.38 4.27
CA LEU A 51 -19.26 -6.90 4.42
C LEU A 51 -18.43 -6.45 3.22
N ILE A 52 -17.37 -5.69 3.49
CA ILE A 52 -16.43 -5.26 2.46
C ILE A 52 -15.68 -6.49 1.95
N ASN A 53 -15.66 -6.68 0.64
CA ASN A 53 -14.83 -7.67 0.01
C ASN A 53 -13.39 -7.16 -0.04
N HIS A 54 -12.51 -7.69 0.80
CA HIS A 54 -11.12 -7.23 0.89
C HIS A 54 -10.35 -7.36 -0.42
N ASP A 55 -10.64 -8.38 -1.23
CA ASP A 55 -9.98 -8.61 -2.53
C ASP A 55 -10.37 -7.58 -3.59
N SER A 56 -11.44 -6.83 -3.35
CA SER A 56 -11.89 -5.76 -4.24
C SER A 56 -11.27 -4.40 -3.90
N VAL A 57 -10.59 -4.27 -2.76
CA VAL A 57 -10.04 -2.99 -2.31
C VAL A 57 -8.83 -2.61 -3.17
N CYS A 58 -8.85 -1.39 -3.73
CA CYS A 58 -7.79 -0.86 -4.58
C CYS A 58 -7.51 -1.72 -5.82
N GLN A 59 -8.49 -2.49 -6.28
CA GLN A 59 -8.31 -3.50 -7.32
C GLN A 59 -7.92 -2.86 -8.66
N GLN A 60 -8.41 -1.65 -8.96
CA GLN A 60 -8.00 -0.91 -10.15
C GLN A 60 -6.50 -0.59 -10.20
N LYS A 61 -5.85 -0.45 -9.03
CA LYS A 61 -4.41 -0.16 -8.92
C LYS A 61 -3.55 -1.41 -8.85
N LYS A 62 -4.14 -2.58 -8.61
CA LYS A 62 -3.41 -3.85 -8.46
C LYS A 62 -2.59 -4.25 -9.69
N SER A 63 -3.08 -3.91 -10.89
CA SER A 63 -2.41 -4.17 -12.17
C SER A 63 -1.39 -3.08 -12.57
N GLN A 64 -1.27 -2.01 -11.78
CA GLN A 64 -0.39 -0.88 -12.05
C GLN A 64 0.95 -1.02 -11.27
N LEU A 65 1.56 0.11 -10.91
CA LEU A 65 2.77 0.15 -10.08
C LEU A 65 2.49 -0.39 -8.68
N ILE A 66 3.34 -1.32 -8.21
CA ILE A 66 3.22 -1.95 -6.89
C ILE A 66 3.17 -0.93 -5.74
N ASN A 67 3.90 0.18 -5.87
CA ASN A 67 3.87 1.27 -4.89
C ASN A 67 2.50 1.94 -4.83
N SER A 68 1.88 2.20 -5.99
CA SER A 68 0.56 2.84 -6.01
C SER A 68 -0.53 1.94 -5.42
N TYR A 69 -0.42 0.63 -5.64
CA TYR A 69 -1.29 -0.35 -5.00
C TYR A 69 -1.07 -0.38 -3.48
N SER A 70 0.19 -0.45 -3.05
CA SER A 70 0.57 -0.41 -1.63
C SER A 70 0.01 0.84 -0.93
N ASP A 71 0.30 2.03 -1.47
CA ASP A 71 -0.17 3.31 -0.95
C ASP A 71 -1.70 3.37 -0.84
N CYS A 72 -2.40 2.86 -1.86
CA CYS A 72 -3.86 2.80 -1.83
C CYS A 72 -4.37 1.87 -0.73
N THR A 73 -3.81 0.66 -0.59
CA THR A 73 -4.29 -0.27 0.45
C THR A 73 -4.00 0.25 1.86
N ILE A 74 -2.88 0.94 2.06
CA ILE A 74 -2.58 1.65 3.32
C ILE A 74 -3.62 2.76 3.58
N ALA A 75 -3.89 3.60 2.59
CA ALA A 75 -4.90 4.65 2.68
C ALA A 75 -6.31 4.06 2.95
N ALA A 76 -6.65 2.92 2.35
CA ALA A 76 -7.91 2.21 2.56
C ALA A 76 -8.05 1.73 4.01
N LYS A 77 -7.00 1.15 4.59
CA LYS A 77 -7.00 0.76 6.01
C LYS A 77 -7.27 1.97 6.92
N GLN A 78 -6.59 3.09 6.66
CA GLN A 78 -6.78 4.32 7.43
C GLN A 78 -8.19 4.90 7.23
N PHE A 79 -8.72 4.86 6.01
CA PHE A 79 -10.08 5.28 5.70
C PHE A 79 -11.12 4.45 6.49
N PHE A 80 -10.98 3.12 6.54
CA PHE A 80 -11.90 2.28 7.32
C PHE A 80 -11.83 2.61 8.81
N GLN A 81 -10.64 2.82 9.36
CA GLN A 81 -10.45 3.23 10.76
C GLN A 81 -11.09 4.59 11.05
N ALA A 82 -10.83 5.59 10.20
CA ALA A 82 -11.39 6.94 10.34
C ALA A 82 -12.92 6.91 10.26
N THR A 83 -13.47 6.15 9.31
CA THR A 83 -14.92 6.01 9.13
C THR A 83 -15.56 5.29 10.31
N CYS A 84 -14.97 4.19 10.80
CA CYS A 84 -15.44 3.51 12.01
C CYS A 84 -15.48 4.46 13.20
N ASN A 85 -14.40 5.19 13.46
CA ASN A 85 -14.30 6.15 14.57
C ASN A 85 -15.39 7.23 14.47
N HIS A 86 -15.66 7.74 13.27
CA HIS A 86 -16.73 8.71 13.05
C HIS A 86 -18.12 8.13 13.35
N LEU A 87 -18.38 6.89 12.92
CA LEU A 87 -19.66 6.20 13.14
C LEU A 87 -19.84 5.67 14.57
N GLN A 88 -18.85 5.78 15.45
CA GLN A 88 -19.02 5.43 16.87
C GLN A 88 -19.81 6.48 17.68
N LEU A 89 -20.04 7.67 17.14
CA LEU A 89 -20.74 8.74 17.83
C LEU A 89 -22.19 8.34 18.23
N PRO A 90 -22.64 8.63 19.47
CA PRO A 90 -23.84 8.04 20.07
C PRO A 90 -25.19 8.54 19.52
N ASN A 91 -25.19 9.38 18.49
CA ASN A 91 -26.36 10.18 18.13
C ASN A 91 -27.37 9.52 17.17
N ARG A 92 -27.13 8.30 16.65
CA ARG A 92 -28.07 7.65 15.72
C ARG A 92 -28.21 6.14 15.98
N ARG A 93 -29.47 5.68 16.04
CA ARG A 93 -29.86 4.27 16.30
C ARG A 93 -30.63 3.64 15.14
N ASP A 94 -30.70 4.30 13.98
CA ASP A 94 -31.37 3.72 12.84
C ASP A 94 -30.62 2.47 12.34
N ARG A 95 -31.38 1.49 11.84
CA ARG A 95 -30.84 0.18 11.42
C ARG A 95 -29.77 0.34 10.33
N TYR A 96 -29.98 1.26 9.40
CA TYR A 96 -29.07 1.50 8.27
C TYR A 96 -27.71 2.04 8.73
N PHE A 97 -27.71 2.97 9.67
CA PHE A 97 -26.51 3.49 10.32
C PHE A 97 -25.75 2.40 11.07
N LEU A 98 -26.44 1.59 11.89
CA LEU A 98 -25.80 0.49 12.64
C LEU A 98 -25.13 -0.53 11.70
N LEU A 99 -25.78 -0.80 10.58
CA LEU A 99 -25.32 -1.69 9.54
C LEU A 99 -24.03 -1.18 8.87
N HIS A 100 -23.98 0.09 8.47
CA HIS A 100 -22.75 0.71 7.94
C HIS A 100 -21.65 0.84 9.00
N LYS A 101 -22.01 1.20 10.23
CA LYS A 101 -21.08 1.23 11.36
C LYS A 101 -20.38 -0.12 11.53
N ASN A 102 -21.15 -1.20 11.57
CA ASN A 102 -20.60 -2.55 11.71
C ASN A 102 -19.71 -2.92 10.50
N MET A 103 -20.13 -2.59 9.28
CA MET A 103 -19.34 -2.83 8.06
C MET A 103 -17.95 -2.18 8.14
N TYR A 104 -17.90 -0.87 8.37
CA TYR A 104 -16.63 -0.13 8.39
C TYR A 104 -15.79 -0.48 9.62
N CYS A 105 -16.41 -0.72 10.79
CA CYS A 105 -15.67 -1.15 11.97
C CYS A 105 -15.11 -2.58 11.84
N HIS A 106 -15.83 -3.50 11.21
CA HIS A 106 -15.32 -4.82 10.90
C HIS A 106 -14.11 -4.73 9.96
N ALA A 107 -14.21 -3.95 8.87
CA ALA A 107 -13.10 -3.73 7.94
C ALA A 107 -11.91 -3.02 8.61
N ALA A 108 -12.16 -2.05 9.50
CA ALA A 108 -11.12 -1.35 10.24
C ALA A 108 -10.25 -2.29 11.07
N VAL A 109 -10.80 -3.43 11.54
CA VAL A 109 -10.04 -4.46 12.28
C VAL A 109 -9.47 -5.51 11.32
N SER A 110 -10.32 -6.11 10.49
CA SER A 110 -9.99 -7.32 9.73
C SER A 110 -9.24 -7.10 8.42
N TYR A 111 -9.29 -5.90 7.82
CA TYR A 111 -8.59 -5.62 6.57
C TYR A 111 -7.08 -5.50 6.79
N THR A 112 -6.28 -6.21 6.01
CA THR A 112 -4.81 -6.14 6.04
C THR A 112 -4.29 -5.46 4.77
N PRO A 113 -3.64 -4.28 4.87
CA PRO A 113 -3.09 -3.61 3.71
C PRO A 113 -1.91 -4.38 3.14
N VAL A 114 -1.67 -4.24 1.83
CA VAL A 114 -0.48 -4.77 1.18
C VAL A 114 0.60 -3.71 1.30
N ILE A 115 1.68 -4.03 2.01
CA ILE A 115 2.79 -3.11 2.21
C ILE A 115 3.93 -3.56 1.32
N ALA A 116 4.19 -2.83 0.23
CA ALA A 116 5.37 -3.01 -0.59
C ALA A 116 6.39 -1.93 -0.22
N SER A 117 7.46 -2.31 0.49
CA SER A 117 8.65 -1.46 0.58
C SER A 117 9.52 -1.76 -0.64
N ILE A 118 9.66 -0.79 -1.54
CA ILE A 118 10.84 -0.74 -2.40
C ILE A 118 11.81 0.17 -1.67
N ASP A 119 12.68 -0.42 -0.84
CA ASP A 119 13.80 0.32 -0.28
C ASP A 119 14.65 0.78 -1.47
N ARG A 120 14.51 2.06 -1.83
CA ARG A 120 15.48 2.70 -2.70
C ARG A 120 16.74 2.76 -1.87
N LEU A 121 17.71 1.90 -2.22
CA LEU A 121 19.06 1.96 -1.68
C LEU A 121 19.48 3.43 -1.73
N SER A 122 19.95 3.94 -0.60
CA SER A 122 20.62 5.23 -0.59
C SER A 122 21.74 5.23 -1.63
N GLU A 123 22.15 6.42 -2.11
CA GLU A 123 23.20 6.53 -3.12
C GLU A 123 24.48 5.80 -2.68
N THR A 124 24.77 5.83 -1.38
CA THR A 124 25.87 5.09 -0.74
C THR A 124 25.66 3.58 -0.77
N GLU A 125 24.48 3.07 -0.43
CA GLU A 125 24.18 1.64 -0.50
C GLU A 125 24.17 1.11 -1.93
N SER A 126 23.73 1.91 -2.90
CA SER A 126 23.78 1.58 -4.33
C SER A 126 25.23 1.46 -4.79
N GLU A 127 26.09 2.42 -4.44
CA GLU A 127 27.52 2.41 -4.78
C GLU A 127 28.25 1.19 -4.17
N ILE A 128 27.95 0.86 -2.90
CA ILE A 128 28.48 -0.34 -2.24
C ILE A 128 28.01 -1.61 -2.96
N LEU A 129 26.73 -1.68 -3.34
CA LEU A 129 26.16 -2.85 -4.01
C LEU A 129 26.77 -3.06 -5.40
N GLU A 130 26.89 -2.00 -6.20
CA GLU A 130 27.51 -2.04 -7.53
C GLU A 130 28.96 -2.50 -7.46
N ALA A 131 29.74 -1.96 -6.52
CA ALA A 131 31.13 -2.36 -6.33
C ALA A 131 31.26 -3.85 -5.94
N LYS A 132 30.38 -4.34 -5.06
CA LYS A 132 30.32 -5.77 -4.70
C LYS A 132 29.97 -6.66 -5.89
N GLN A 133 28.99 -6.26 -6.71
CA GLN A 133 28.57 -7.01 -7.90
C GLN A 133 29.70 -7.09 -8.93
N ALA A 134 30.43 -5.99 -9.17
CA ALA A 134 31.57 -5.96 -10.08
C ALA A 134 32.68 -6.93 -9.66
N CYS A 135 33.04 -6.95 -8.36
CA CYS A 135 34.02 -7.90 -7.82
C CYS A 135 33.53 -9.35 -7.96
N ALA A 136 32.26 -9.63 -7.67
CA ALA A 136 31.68 -10.98 -7.79
C ALA A 136 31.72 -11.49 -9.24
N MET A 137 31.31 -10.66 -10.21
CA MET A 137 31.32 -11.00 -11.63
C MET A 137 32.73 -11.30 -12.14
N LEU A 138 33.73 -10.49 -11.76
CA LEU A 138 35.12 -10.73 -12.15
C LEU A 138 35.73 -11.94 -11.46
N THR A 139 35.30 -12.25 -10.24
CA THR A 139 35.70 -13.49 -9.54
C THR A 139 35.18 -14.73 -10.27
N LEU A 140 33.92 -14.71 -10.71
CA LEU A 140 33.36 -15.78 -11.55
C LEU A 140 34.10 -15.90 -12.89
N LYS A 141 34.46 -14.76 -13.51
CA LYS A 141 35.20 -14.75 -14.78
C LYS A 141 36.62 -15.29 -14.64
N ALA A 142 37.33 -14.93 -13.58
CA ALA A 142 38.67 -15.42 -13.27
C ALA A 142 38.67 -16.93 -12.97
N GLY A 143 37.66 -17.43 -12.26
CA GLY A 143 37.51 -18.87 -12.02
C GLY A 143 37.29 -19.69 -13.30
N ARG A 144 36.79 -19.08 -14.37
CA ARG A 144 36.56 -19.72 -15.67
C ARG A 144 37.71 -19.55 -16.66
N THR A 145 38.62 -18.60 -16.44
CA THR A 145 39.63 -18.21 -17.43
C THR A 145 40.98 -17.99 -16.75
N ALA A 146 42.00 -18.76 -17.14
CA ALA A 146 43.38 -18.59 -16.66
C ALA A 146 44.09 -17.42 -17.38
N SER A 147 43.54 -16.21 -17.26
CA SER A 147 44.11 -14.98 -17.86
C SER A 147 44.62 -14.03 -16.79
N ASN A 148 45.90 -13.66 -16.88
CA ASN A 148 46.52 -12.68 -15.97
C ASN A 148 45.85 -11.30 -16.06
N ALA A 149 45.29 -10.93 -17.21
CA ALA A 149 44.55 -9.68 -17.36
C ALA A 149 43.25 -9.71 -16.55
N VAL A 150 42.51 -10.82 -16.58
CA VAL A 150 41.27 -11.00 -15.81
C VAL A 150 41.55 -11.03 -14.32
N GLU A 151 42.65 -11.66 -13.91
CA GLU A 151 43.06 -11.71 -12.50
C GLU A 151 43.47 -10.34 -11.95
N LYS A 152 44.15 -9.51 -12.76
CA LYS A 152 44.45 -8.13 -12.41
C LYS A 152 43.17 -7.29 -12.21
N SER A 153 42.25 -7.35 -13.18
CA SER A 153 40.97 -6.64 -13.08
C SER A 153 40.12 -7.10 -11.88
N ARG A 154 40.14 -8.40 -11.56
CA ARG A 154 39.47 -8.92 -10.36
C ARG A 154 40.03 -8.30 -9.08
N LYS A 155 41.36 -8.28 -8.93
CA LYS A 155 42.02 -7.70 -7.74
C LYS A 155 41.68 -6.22 -7.59
N GLU A 156 41.71 -5.45 -8.67
CA GLU A 156 41.35 -4.03 -8.68
C GLU A 156 39.89 -3.81 -8.25
N ALA A 157 38.94 -4.52 -8.86
CA ALA A 157 37.53 -4.40 -8.55
C ALA A 157 37.19 -4.82 -7.10
N CYS A 158 37.84 -5.87 -6.60
CA CYS A 158 37.63 -6.32 -5.22
C CYS A 158 38.29 -5.41 -4.18
N ALA A 159 39.44 -4.79 -4.50
CA ALA A 159 40.05 -3.77 -3.66
C ALA A 159 39.17 -2.51 -3.60
N TYR A 160 38.62 -2.06 -4.73
CA TYR A 160 37.67 -0.96 -4.79
C TYR A 160 36.41 -1.22 -3.95
N ALA A 161 35.82 -2.43 -4.07
CA ALA A 161 34.66 -2.82 -3.27
C ALA A 161 34.94 -2.82 -1.76
N GLN A 162 36.16 -3.17 -1.34
CA GLN A 162 36.57 -3.08 0.06
C GLN A 162 36.73 -1.62 0.51
N GLN A 163 37.39 -0.78 -0.29
CA GLN A 163 37.56 0.64 0.01
C GLN A 163 36.22 1.38 0.15
N ILE A 164 35.29 1.15 -0.78
CA ILE A 164 33.95 1.75 -0.73
C ILE A 164 33.18 1.30 0.50
N ARG A 165 33.22 -0.01 0.82
CA ARG A 165 32.60 -0.52 2.05
C ARG A 165 33.20 0.14 3.28
N ASP A 166 34.52 0.22 3.38
CA ASP A 166 35.21 0.71 4.58
C ASP A 166 35.06 2.25 4.74
N LYS A 167 34.95 2.99 3.62
CA LYS A 167 34.64 4.44 3.60
C LYS A 167 33.29 4.77 4.22
N TYR A 168 32.28 3.93 4.00
CA TYR A 168 30.91 4.17 4.48
C TYR A 168 30.56 3.40 5.77
N ASN A 169 31.50 2.63 6.32
CA ASN A 169 31.34 1.93 7.62
C ASN A 169 31.95 2.69 8.81
N GLN A 170 32.45 3.91 8.58
CA GLN A 170 32.93 4.78 9.67
C GLN A 170 31.73 5.52 10.32
N PRO A 171 31.68 5.58 11.66
CA PRO A 171 30.54 6.12 12.41
C PRO A 171 30.31 7.61 12.20
#